data_AF-A0A8T3N040-F1
#
_entry.id   AF-A0A8T3N040-F1
#
_cell.length_a   1.000
_cell.length_b   1.000
_cell.length_c   1.000
_cell.angle_alpha   90.00
_cell.angle_beta   90.00
_cell.angle_gamma   90.00
#
_symmetry.space_group_name_H-M   'P 1'
#
loop_
_entity.id
_entity.type
_entity.pdbx_description
1 polymer ?
#
loop_
_entity_poly.entity_id
_entity_poly.type
_entity_poly.pdbx_seq_one_letter_code
_entity_poly.pdbx_strand_id
1 'polypeptide(L)'
;MPHVERLGFAEGVPDAPDAAHAGVAAVSWAPGRIDRFWIGPEGDLMHAVFEGEGWLETESLGGTPASTPGVTAWAVDRLQVFAVFPDGQLWNRYWDGLSWHPWESLGGELDPAGGAGASSWSADRIDVWASGVDGRTWHRFWDGARWVDWEQLEG
;
A
#
# COMPACT_ATOMS: atom_id res chain seq x y z
N MET A 1 -21.59 -21.93 -44.76
CA MET A 1 -21.62 -21.40 -43.39
C MET A 1 -21.23 -22.54 -42.46
N PRO A 2 -20.01 -22.60 -41.88
CA PRO A 2 -19.74 -23.61 -40.89
C PRO A 2 -20.31 -23.16 -39.52
N HIS A 3 -20.95 -24.12 -38.87
CA HIS A 3 -21.55 -24.05 -37.55
C HIS A 3 -20.43 -24.06 -36.50
N VAL A 4 -20.42 -23.09 -35.58
CA VAL A 4 -19.49 -23.07 -34.45
C VAL A 4 -20.19 -23.70 -33.25
N GLU A 5 -19.68 -24.85 -32.81
CA GLU A 5 -20.10 -25.50 -31.57
C GLU A 5 -19.65 -24.66 -30.37
N ARG A 6 -20.57 -24.43 -29.44
CA ARG A 6 -20.31 -23.70 -28.20
C ARG A 6 -19.67 -24.69 -27.22
N LEU A 7 -18.37 -24.55 -26.97
CA LEU A 7 -17.67 -25.27 -25.90
C LEU A 7 -18.26 -24.83 -24.55
N GLY A 8 -18.83 -25.78 -23.82
CA GLY A 8 -19.23 -25.60 -22.43
C GLY A 8 -18.00 -25.50 -21.54
N PHE A 9 -17.97 -24.51 -20.66
CA PHE A 9 -17.01 -24.47 -19.56
C PHE A 9 -17.59 -25.25 -18.38
N ALA A 10 -16.78 -26.18 -17.88
CA ALA A 10 -17.08 -27.08 -16.78
C ALA A 10 -17.36 -26.33 -15.48
N GLU A 11 -18.23 -26.94 -14.67
CA GLU A 11 -18.52 -26.59 -13.29
C GLU A 11 -17.26 -26.67 -12.40
N GLY A 12 -17.18 -25.75 -11.42
CA GLY A 12 -16.36 -25.92 -10.23
C GLY A 12 -15.01 -25.20 -10.23
N VAL A 13 -15.01 -23.88 -10.15
CA VAL A 13 -13.89 -23.16 -9.51
C VAL A 13 -14.17 -23.23 -8.00
N PRO A 14 -13.28 -23.78 -7.16
CA PRO A 14 -13.45 -23.68 -5.71
C PRO A 14 -13.46 -22.21 -5.34
N ASP A 15 -14.42 -21.78 -4.50
CA ASP A 15 -14.54 -20.40 -4.02
C ASP A 15 -13.15 -19.90 -3.60
N ALA A 16 -12.57 -19.02 -4.42
CA ALA A 16 -11.49 -18.18 -3.97
C ALA A 16 -12.06 -17.43 -2.76
N PRO A 17 -11.34 -17.34 -1.63
CA PRO A 17 -11.79 -16.49 -0.54
C PRO A 17 -12.12 -15.12 -1.15
N ASP A 18 -13.34 -14.63 -0.92
CA ASP A 18 -13.79 -13.31 -1.38
C ASP A 18 -12.62 -12.34 -1.23
N ALA A 19 -12.13 -11.81 -2.35
CA ALA A 19 -10.95 -10.96 -2.38
C ALA A 19 -11.27 -9.65 -1.63
N ALA A 20 -11.10 -9.70 -0.32
CA ALA A 20 -11.22 -8.58 0.56
C ALA A 20 -10.05 -7.63 0.25
N HIS A 21 -10.40 -6.46 -0.31
CA HIS A 21 -9.58 -5.24 -0.49
C HIS A 21 -8.51 -5.24 -1.61
N ALA A 22 -8.96 -5.31 -2.87
CA ALA A 22 -8.13 -5.08 -4.07
C ALA A 22 -7.87 -3.57 -4.34
N GLY A 23 -7.22 -2.87 -3.41
CA GLY A 23 -6.80 -1.49 -3.60
C GLY A 23 -5.44 -1.36 -4.30
N VAL A 24 -5.27 -0.28 -5.07
CA VAL A 24 -3.99 0.13 -5.68
C VAL A 24 -3.58 1.47 -5.08
N ALA A 25 -2.29 1.63 -4.81
CA ALA A 25 -1.68 2.93 -4.55
C ALA A 25 -0.59 3.23 -5.59
N ALA A 26 -0.37 4.50 -5.87
CA ALA A 26 0.68 4.92 -6.79
C ALA A 26 1.28 6.26 -6.36
N VAL A 27 2.57 6.44 -6.64
CA VAL A 27 3.28 7.70 -6.37
C VAL A 27 4.24 8.00 -7.52
N SER A 28 4.53 9.29 -7.72
CA SER A 28 5.61 9.76 -8.58
C SER A 28 6.55 10.62 -7.74
N TRP A 29 7.85 10.35 -7.81
CA TRP A 29 8.89 11.18 -7.19
C TRP A 29 9.79 11.89 -8.21
N ALA A 30 9.63 11.59 -9.50
CA ALA A 30 10.30 12.24 -10.62
C ALA A 30 9.40 12.28 -11.87
N PRO A 31 9.64 13.22 -12.81
CA PRO A 31 9.00 13.21 -14.10
C PRO A 31 9.21 11.89 -14.85
N GLY A 32 8.16 11.34 -15.45
CA GLY A 32 8.24 10.11 -16.25
C GLY A 32 8.38 8.82 -15.44
N ARG A 33 8.16 8.87 -14.11
CA ARG A 33 8.17 7.70 -13.24
C ARG A 33 6.87 7.55 -12.44
N ILE A 34 6.37 6.32 -12.32
CA ILE A 34 5.28 5.94 -11.41
C ILE A 34 5.69 4.66 -10.69
N ASP A 35 5.60 4.66 -9.36
CA ASP A 35 5.75 3.47 -8.54
C ASP A 35 4.35 3.03 -8.10
N ARG A 36 3.94 1.80 -8.47
CA ARG A 36 2.60 1.24 -8.23
C ARG A 36 2.68 0.11 -7.21
N PHE A 37 1.74 0.10 -6.27
CA PHE A 37 1.62 -0.87 -5.18
C PHE A 37 0.24 -1.51 -5.15
N TRP A 38 0.18 -2.82 -4.92
CA TRP A 38 -1.08 -3.57 -4.77
C TRP A 38 -0.86 -4.84 -3.97
N ILE A 39 -1.94 -5.44 -3.45
CA ILE A 39 -1.88 -6.75 -2.79
C ILE A 39 -1.91 -7.86 -3.84
N GLY A 40 -0.90 -8.71 -3.84
CA GLY A 40 -0.73 -9.83 -4.76
C GLY A 40 -1.62 -11.03 -4.42
N PRO A 41 -1.67 -12.04 -5.30
CA PRO A 41 -2.45 -13.26 -5.07
C PRO A 41 -2.03 -14.06 -3.83
N GLU A 42 -0.79 -13.90 -3.38
CA GLU A 42 -0.26 -14.55 -2.16
C GLU A 42 -0.49 -13.68 -0.90
N GLY A 43 -1.17 -12.54 -1.04
CA GLY A 43 -1.44 -11.57 0.03
C GLY A 43 -0.28 -10.62 0.31
N ASP A 44 0.81 -10.73 -0.42
CA ASP A 44 2.00 -9.90 -0.30
C ASP A 44 1.86 -8.54 -0.98
N LEU A 45 2.62 -7.54 -0.52
CA LEU A 45 2.64 -6.25 -1.19
C LEU A 45 3.51 -6.35 -2.46
N MET A 46 2.89 -6.16 -3.62
CA MET A 46 3.58 -6.10 -4.91
C MET A 46 3.97 -4.66 -5.26
N HIS A 47 5.09 -4.52 -5.97
CA HIS A 47 5.59 -3.25 -6.47
C HIS A 47 5.99 -3.34 -7.94
N ALA A 48 5.59 -2.36 -8.74
CA ALA A 48 6.06 -2.19 -10.12
C ALA A 48 6.35 -0.74 -10.43
N VAL A 49 7.40 -0.53 -11.22
CA VAL A 49 7.86 0.79 -11.64
C VAL A 49 7.52 1.00 -13.11
N PHE A 50 6.93 2.15 -13.43
CA PHE A 50 6.88 2.67 -14.78
C PHE A 50 8.05 3.65 -14.97
N GLU A 51 8.84 3.48 -16.01
CA GLU A 51 9.90 4.40 -16.41
C GLU A 51 9.94 4.57 -17.93
N GLY A 52 10.04 5.83 -18.37
CA GLY A 52 10.05 6.18 -19.79
C GLY A 52 8.73 5.82 -20.45
N GLU A 53 8.72 4.71 -21.21
CA GLU A 53 7.58 4.28 -22.03
C GLU A 53 6.97 2.94 -21.56
N GLY A 54 7.43 2.36 -20.44
CA GLY A 54 7.03 1.01 -20.05
C GLY A 54 7.13 0.69 -18.56
N TRP A 55 6.45 -0.40 -18.19
CA TRP A 55 6.55 -1.00 -16.86
C TRP A 55 7.76 -1.94 -16.79
N LEU A 56 8.53 -1.83 -15.72
CA LEU A 56 9.62 -2.75 -15.38
C LEU A 56 9.07 -4.04 -14.78
N GLU A 57 9.97 -4.99 -14.51
CA GLU A 57 9.63 -6.23 -13.80
C GLU A 57 9.03 -5.92 -12.42
N THR A 58 8.02 -6.71 -12.05
CA THR A 58 7.35 -6.58 -10.76
C THR A 58 8.13 -7.33 -9.69
N GLU A 59 8.23 -6.74 -8.50
CA GLU A 59 8.84 -7.37 -7.31
C GLU A 59 7.82 -7.54 -6.18
N SER A 60 7.99 -8.59 -5.38
CA SER A 60 7.31 -8.73 -4.10
C SER A 60 8.09 -7.98 -3.02
N LEU A 61 7.41 -7.14 -2.25
CA LEU A 61 7.93 -6.49 -1.05
C LEU A 61 7.57 -7.27 0.22
N GLY A 62 6.97 -8.45 0.08
CA GLY A 62 6.54 -9.32 1.16
C GLY A 62 5.49 -8.68 2.07
N GLY A 63 5.43 -9.17 3.31
CA GLY A 63 4.36 -8.83 4.25
C GLY A 63 3.04 -9.52 3.88
N THR A 64 2.01 -9.31 4.70
CA THR A 64 0.63 -9.73 4.40
C THR A 64 -0.34 -8.65 4.86
N PRO A 65 -0.34 -7.46 4.23
CA PRO A 65 -1.21 -6.38 4.66
C PRO A 65 -2.70 -6.76 4.52
N ALA A 66 -3.52 -6.29 5.46
CA ALA A 66 -4.96 -6.52 5.44
C ALA A 66 -5.72 -5.40 4.69
N SER A 67 -5.11 -4.22 4.58
CA SER A 67 -5.73 -3.03 3.99
C SER A 67 -5.13 -2.66 2.63
N THR A 68 -5.87 -1.83 1.87
CA THR A 68 -5.30 -1.06 0.76
C THR A 68 -4.06 -0.27 1.23
N PRO A 69 -2.93 -0.31 0.50
CA PRO A 69 -1.75 0.46 0.88
C PRO A 69 -1.98 1.97 0.69
N GLY A 70 -1.29 2.78 1.49
CA GLY A 70 -1.06 4.20 1.24
C GLY A 70 0.42 4.43 0.89
N VAL A 71 0.73 5.36 -0.01
CA VAL A 71 2.12 5.66 -0.39
C VAL A 71 2.34 7.14 -0.59
N THR A 72 3.52 7.62 -0.21
CA THR A 72 3.96 8.99 -0.51
C THR A 72 5.47 9.03 -0.77
N ALA A 73 5.93 10.09 -1.41
CA ALA A 73 7.34 10.36 -1.65
C ALA A 73 7.74 11.64 -0.91
N TRP A 74 8.79 11.57 -0.09
CA TRP A 74 9.28 12.72 0.67
C TRP A 74 10.49 13.39 0.04
N ALA A 75 11.09 12.77 -0.97
CA ALA A 75 12.13 13.37 -1.81
C ALA A 75 12.23 12.63 -3.15
N VAL A 76 13.04 13.16 -4.07
CA VAL A 76 13.44 12.44 -5.28
C VAL A 76 14.09 11.12 -4.86
N ASP A 77 13.64 10.03 -5.48
CA ASP A 77 14.17 8.68 -5.25
C ASP A 77 13.98 8.21 -3.80
N ARG A 78 12.93 8.71 -3.13
CA ARG A 78 12.59 8.38 -1.74
C ARG A 78 11.07 8.26 -1.57
N LEU A 79 10.59 7.09 -1.18
CA LEU A 79 9.15 6.82 -1.00
C LEU A 79 8.87 5.82 0.11
N GLN A 80 7.71 5.95 0.77
CA GLN A 80 7.31 5.11 1.89
C GLN A 80 5.90 4.61 1.64
N VAL A 81 5.72 3.30 1.82
CA VAL A 81 4.44 2.62 1.76
C VAL A 81 3.99 2.26 3.17
N PHE A 82 2.70 2.36 3.38
CA PHE A 82 2.01 2.11 4.64
C PHE A 82 0.85 1.16 4.38
N ALA A 83 0.59 0.26 5.31
CA ALA A 83 -0.63 -0.53 5.31
C ALA A 83 -0.96 -1.02 6.72
N VAL A 84 -2.24 -1.25 6.99
CA VAL A 84 -2.69 -1.90 8.22
C VAL A 84 -2.55 -3.40 8.04
N PHE A 85 -1.93 -4.06 9.01
CA PHE A 85 -1.73 -5.51 9.01
C PHE A 85 -2.84 -6.21 9.83
N PRO A 86 -2.97 -7.55 9.74
CA PRO A 86 -4.01 -8.30 10.47
C PRO A 86 -3.99 -8.13 11.99
N ASP A 87 -2.89 -7.62 12.55
CA ASP A 87 -2.75 -7.30 13.97
C ASP A 87 -3.35 -5.93 14.37
N GLY A 88 -3.93 -5.20 13.43
CA GLY A 88 -4.54 -3.88 13.66
C GLY A 88 -3.52 -2.76 13.81
N GLN A 89 -2.25 -2.99 13.51
CA GLN A 89 -1.22 -1.96 13.54
C GLN A 89 -0.94 -1.42 12.14
N LEU A 90 -0.55 -0.15 12.05
CA LEU A 90 0.02 0.39 10.84
C LEU A 90 1.46 -0.08 10.74
N TRP A 91 1.83 -0.67 9.61
CA TRP A 91 3.20 -1.00 9.28
C TRP A 91 3.68 -0.13 8.12
N ASN A 92 4.96 0.21 8.14
CA ASN A 92 5.61 0.96 7.07
C ASN A 92 6.80 0.19 6.51
N ARG A 93 7.13 0.50 5.26
CA ARG A 93 8.37 0.12 4.60
C ARG A 93 8.77 1.23 3.64
N TYR A 94 10.06 1.53 3.52
CA TYR A 94 10.52 2.66 2.72
C TYR A 94 11.71 2.34 1.81
N TRP A 95 11.79 3.08 0.71
CA TRP A 95 12.88 3.09 -0.26
C TRP A 95 13.79 4.29 0.02
N ASP A 96 15.08 4.03 0.22
CA ASP A 96 16.08 5.06 0.54
C ASP A 96 16.99 5.44 -0.63
N GLY A 97 16.61 5.10 -1.86
CA GLY A 97 17.43 5.28 -3.06
C GLY A 97 18.44 4.17 -3.35
N LEU A 98 18.62 3.24 -2.41
CA LEU A 98 19.54 2.12 -2.55
C LEU A 98 18.83 0.79 -2.36
N SER A 99 17.96 0.71 -1.34
CA SER A 99 17.21 -0.50 -1.04
C SER A 99 15.90 -0.22 -0.34
N TRP A 100 15.03 -1.22 -0.41
CA TRP A 100 13.83 -1.31 0.42
C TRP A 100 14.20 -1.79 1.82
N HIS A 101 13.99 -0.95 2.83
CA HIS A 101 14.18 -1.31 4.25
C HIS A 101 13.18 -2.36 4.73
N PRO A 102 13.38 -3.08 5.84
CA PRO A 102 12.38 -4.02 6.36
C PRO A 102 11.05 -3.35 6.73
N TRP A 103 10.00 -4.15 6.91
CA TRP A 103 8.74 -3.68 7.48
C TRP A 103 8.94 -3.33 8.96
N GLU A 104 8.42 -2.19 9.38
CA GLU A 104 8.44 -1.70 10.76
C GLU A 104 7.04 -1.29 11.23
N SER A 105 6.64 -1.76 12.41
CA SER A 105 5.37 -1.35 13.02
C SER A 105 5.45 0.09 13.53
N LEU A 106 4.43 0.87 13.19
CA LEU A 106 4.13 2.19 13.75
C LEU A 106 3.02 2.10 14.82
N GLY A 107 2.65 0.90 15.25
CA GLY A 107 1.60 0.67 16.24
C GLY A 107 0.21 1.12 15.78
N GLY A 108 -0.65 1.39 16.76
CA GLY A 108 -2.04 1.80 16.54
C GLY A 108 -3.05 0.70 16.87
N GLU A 109 -4.32 1.11 16.96
CA GLU A 109 -5.49 0.22 17.07
C GLU A 109 -6.43 0.56 15.89
N LEU A 110 -6.02 0.11 14.70
CA LEU A 110 -6.60 0.48 13.42
C LEU A 110 -7.48 -0.62 12.84
N ASP A 111 -8.46 -0.21 12.04
CA ASP A 111 -9.32 -1.13 11.30
C ASP A 111 -8.51 -1.83 10.18
N PRO A 112 -8.34 -3.16 10.21
CA PRO A 112 -7.63 -3.89 9.16
C PRO A 112 -8.29 -3.78 7.77
N ALA A 113 -9.58 -3.46 7.71
CA ALA A 113 -10.29 -3.18 6.47
C ALA A 113 -10.13 -1.71 6.01
N GLY A 114 -9.64 -0.84 6.90
CA GLY A 114 -9.40 0.58 6.66
C GLY A 114 -8.04 0.83 6.01
N GLY A 115 -8.05 1.33 4.77
CA GLY A 115 -6.82 1.73 4.07
C GLY A 115 -6.08 2.88 4.77
N ALA A 116 -4.81 3.07 4.40
CA ALA A 116 -4.02 4.22 4.83
C ALA A 116 -4.00 5.33 3.75
N GLY A 117 -4.07 6.59 4.18
CA GLY A 117 -3.74 7.75 3.35
C GLY A 117 -2.39 8.32 3.77
N ALA A 118 -1.53 8.71 2.84
CA ALA A 118 -0.22 9.29 3.15
C ALA A 118 0.07 10.51 2.29
N SER A 119 0.76 11.50 2.85
CA SER A 119 1.18 12.71 2.15
C SER A 119 2.53 13.20 2.68
N SER A 120 3.21 13.98 1.85
CA SER A 120 4.41 14.72 2.19
C SER A 120 4.32 16.10 1.58
N TRP A 121 4.66 17.13 2.36
CA TRP A 121 4.64 18.52 1.91
C TRP A 121 6.02 19.19 1.97
N SER A 122 7.03 18.51 2.51
CA SER A 122 8.41 18.97 2.51
C SER A 122 9.38 17.80 2.66
N ALA A 123 10.67 18.06 2.37
CA ALA A 123 11.73 17.08 2.58
C ALA A 123 11.73 16.60 4.04
N ASP A 124 11.87 15.29 4.22
CA ASP A 124 11.87 14.61 5.51
C ASP A 124 10.62 14.88 6.36
N ARG A 125 9.47 15.10 5.71
CA ARG A 125 8.15 15.17 6.34
C ARG A 125 7.21 14.15 5.72
N ILE A 126 6.57 13.33 6.55
CA ILE A 126 5.55 12.37 6.11
C ILE A 126 4.40 12.40 7.10
N ASP A 127 3.18 12.49 6.60
CA ASP A 127 1.93 12.44 7.35
C ASP A 127 1.14 11.21 6.88
N VAL A 128 0.58 10.43 7.82
CA VAL A 128 -0.22 9.24 7.54
C VAL A 128 -1.51 9.24 8.37
N TRP A 129 -2.60 8.86 7.72
CA TRP A 129 -3.93 8.73 8.30
C TRP A 129 -4.47 7.32 8.12
N ALA A 130 -5.20 6.84 9.11
CA ALA A 130 -5.90 5.56 9.07
C ALA A 130 -7.16 5.59 9.94
N SER A 131 -8.12 4.73 9.61
CA SER A 131 -9.32 4.53 10.43
C SER A 131 -8.99 3.68 11.65
N GLY A 132 -9.38 4.13 12.84
CA GLY A 132 -9.32 3.38 14.08
C GLY A 132 -10.44 2.33 14.15
N VAL A 133 -10.26 1.29 14.97
CA VAL A 133 -11.34 0.34 15.30
C VAL A 133 -12.52 1.00 16.01
N ASP A 134 -12.31 2.21 16.54
CA ASP A 134 -13.32 3.08 17.15
C ASP A 134 -14.12 3.91 16.12
N GLY A 135 -13.83 3.75 14.82
CA GLY A 135 -14.48 4.46 13.73
C GLY A 135 -14.02 5.92 13.56
N ARG A 136 -12.94 6.32 14.24
CA ARG A 136 -12.36 7.67 14.14
C ARG A 136 -11.17 7.70 13.20
N THR A 137 -10.82 8.89 12.71
CA THR A 137 -9.59 9.08 11.92
C THR A 137 -8.44 9.39 12.84
N TRP A 138 -7.39 8.59 12.73
CA TRP A 138 -6.13 8.77 13.44
C TRP A 138 -5.06 9.28 12.48
N HIS A 139 -4.18 10.11 13.00
CA HIS A 139 -3.08 10.75 12.29
C HIS A 139 -1.76 10.48 13.03
N ARG A 140 -0.71 10.17 12.27
CA ARG A 140 0.67 10.07 12.77
C ARG A 140 1.60 10.70 11.75
N PHE A 141 2.73 11.23 12.19
CA PHE A 141 3.67 11.84 11.27
C PHE A 141 5.13 11.69 11.67
N TRP A 142 6.00 11.73 10.67
CA TRP A 142 7.44 11.87 10.81
C TRP A 142 7.81 13.36 10.86
N ASP A 143 8.56 13.78 11.88
CA ASP A 143 8.95 15.18 12.10
C ASP A 143 10.36 15.53 11.58
N GLY A 144 10.99 14.63 10.83
CA GLY A 144 12.39 14.75 10.40
C GLY A 144 13.37 14.00 11.32
N ALA A 145 12.95 13.59 12.51
CA ALA A 145 13.78 12.86 13.46
C ALA A 145 13.12 11.61 14.05
N ARG A 146 11.79 11.62 14.19
CA ARG A 146 11.02 10.51 14.76
C ARG A 146 9.58 10.50 14.28
N TRP A 147 8.94 9.35 14.45
CA TRP A 147 7.49 9.22 14.40
C TRP A 147 6.86 9.78 15.67
N VAL A 148 6.16 10.90 15.55
CA VAL A 148 5.36 11.48 16.65
C VAL A 148 4.21 10.55 17.00
N ASP A 149 3.71 10.61 18.23
CA ASP A 149 2.63 9.72 18.69
C ASP A 149 1.34 9.92 17.88
N TRP A 150 0.50 8.89 17.87
CA TRP A 150 -0.81 8.95 17.24
C TRP A 150 -1.68 10.03 17.87
N GLU A 151 -2.29 10.86 17.03
CA GLU A 151 -3.29 11.83 17.43
C GLU A 151 -4.62 11.54 16.74
N GLN A 152 -5.71 11.66 17.48
CA GLN A 152 -7.05 11.54 16.94
C GLN A 152 -7.44 12.88 16.30
N LEU A 153 -7.96 12.84 15.08
CA LEU A 153 -8.56 14.01 14.47
C LEU A 153 -10.03 14.11 14.89
N GLU A 154 -10.44 15.28 15.35
CA GLU A 154 -11.86 15.58 15.56
C GLU A 154 -12.53 15.83 14.21
N GLY A 155 -13.70 15.21 14.01
CA GLY A 155 -14.57 15.41 12.85
C GLY A 155 -15.71 16.38 13.15
#